data_AF-A0A819L7B7-F1
#
_entry.id   AF-A0A819L7B7-F1
#
_cell.length_a   1.000
_cell.length_b   1.000
_cell.length_c   1.000
_cell.angle_alpha   90.00
_cell.angle_beta   90.00
_cell.angle_gamma   90.00
#
_symmetry.space_group_name_H-M   'P 1'
#
loop_
_entity.id
_entity.type
_entity.pdbx_description
1 polymer ?
#
loop_
_entity_poly.entity_id
_entity_poly.type
_entity_poly.pdbx_seq_one_letter_code
_entity_poly.pdbx_strand_id
1 'polypeptide(L)'
;MELVVGIAAVQLAKASGLRVIGTASTEQGLQAIRDQGADLAFNHKHEGYLKEIAVGIAAVQLAKASGLRVIGTASTEQGLQAIRDQGADLAFNHKHEGYLKEIANATVNGEGIDLILEMLANVNLNSDLQLLKSGVGRVVVIGNRGTIDINPRLLMAKETTICGVTLFSSSEEEFQMINAYLQHGLKYGYIKPLLGRIYPLEEAAQAQSDVISNSGTCGRLTLKI
;
A
#
# COMPACT_ATOMS: atom_id res chain seq x y z
N MET A 1 -10.54 14.23 -16.48
CA MET A 1 -9.08 14.15 -16.31
C MET A 1 -8.73 15.05 -15.14
N GLU A 2 -8.21 14.50 -14.03
CA GLU A 2 -7.93 15.25 -12.80
C GLU A 2 -6.42 15.35 -12.60
N LEU A 3 -5.94 16.53 -12.18
CA LEU A 3 -4.52 16.85 -12.00
C LEU A 3 -4.30 17.34 -10.57
N VAL A 4 -3.38 16.71 -9.84
CA VAL A 4 -2.97 17.13 -8.49
C VAL A 4 -1.76 18.04 -8.63
N VAL A 5 -1.88 19.28 -8.17
CA VAL A 5 -0.82 20.31 -8.30
C VAL A 5 -0.54 20.98 -6.96
N GLY A 6 0.72 21.33 -6.72
CA GLY A 6 1.11 22.22 -5.61
C GLY A 6 0.60 23.65 -5.84
N ILE A 7 0.65 24.46 -4.78
CA ILE A 7 0.11 25.85 -4.73
C ILE A 7 0.40 26.63 -6.02
N ALA A 8 1.65 26.61 -6.50
CA ALA A 8 2.10 27.41 -7.64
C ALA A 8 1.44 27.07 -9.00
N ALA A 9 0.69 25.97 -9.13
CA ALA A 9 0.14 25.51 -10.40
C ALA A 9 -1.41 25.40 -10.43
N VAL A 10 -2.09 25.83 -9.37
CA VAL A 10 -3.57 25.77 -9.26
C VAL A 10 -4.26 26.62 -10.33
N GLN A 11 -3.82 27.86 -10.53
CA GLN A 11 -4.42 28.78 -11.48
C GLN A 11 -4.23 28.34 -12.94
N LEU A 12 -3.06 27.77 -13.26
CA LEU A 12 -2.74 27.26 -14.59
C LEU A 12 -3.65 26.07 -14.97
N ALA A 13 -3.90 25.18 -14.01
CA ALA A 13 -4.76 24.01 -14.19
C ALA A 13 -6.26 24.41 -14.33
N LYS A 14 -6.73 25.42 -13.56
CA LYS A 14 -8.09 25.96 -13.72
C LYS A 14 -8.30 26.67 -15.05
N ALA A 15 -7.32 27.44 -15.52
CA ALA A 15 -7.37 28.10 -16.83
C ALA A 15 -7.49 27.11 -18.00
N SER A 16 -7.10 25.85 -17.78
CA SER A 16 -7.20 24.76 -18.75
C SER A 16 -8.48 23.91 -18.59
N GLY A 17 -9.45 24.36 -17.77
CA GLY A 17 -10.75 23.70 -17.61
C GLY A 17 -10.72 22.39 -16.81
N LEU A 18 -9.62 22.12 -16.08
CA LEU A 18 -9.49 20.92 -15.25
C LEU A 18 -10.08 21.16 -13.87
N ARG A 19 -10.62 20.10 -13.27
CA ARG A 19 -10.95 20.06 -11.84
C ARG A 19 -9.65 19.92 -11.06
N VAL A 20 -9.42 20.82 -10.10
CA VAL A 20 -8.16 20.96 -9.38
C VAL A 20 -8.31 20.55 -7.92
N ILE A 21 -7.54 19.56 -7.51
CA ILE A 21 -7.41 19.13 -6.12
C ILE A 21 -6.04 19.59 -5.63
N GLY A 22 -6.02 20.51 -4.66
CA GLY A 22 -4.79 21.06 -4.11
C GLY A 22 -4.45 20.47 -2.74
N THR A 23 -3.15 20.33 -2.46
CA THR A 23 -2.66 19.83 -1.17
C THR A 23 -1.68 20.81 -0.53
N ALA A 24 -1.84 21.12 0.75
CA ALA A 24 -0.89 21.93 1.52
C ALA A 24 -0.63 21.35 2.91
N SER A 25 0.54 21.65 3.48
CA SER A 25 1.03 21.10 4.76
C SER A 25 0.68 21.96 5.97
N THR A 26 0.01 23.10 5.75
CA THR A 26 -0.41 24.06 6.78
C THR A 26 -1.79 24.60 6.44
N GLU A 27 -2.57 25.00 7.44
CA GLU A 27 -3.89 25.62 7.21
C GLU A 27 -3.79 26.92 6.39
N GLN A 28 -2.73 27.71 6.59
CA GLN A 28 -2.44 28.87 5.74
C GLN A 28 -2.21 28.46 4.28
N GLY A 29 -1.51 27.35 4.04
CA GLY A 29 -1.32 26.83 2.69
C GLY A 29 -2.62 26.28 2.06
N LEU A 30 -3.50 25.67 2.85
CA LEU A 30 -4.81 25.19 2.36
C LEU A 30 -5.73 26.34 2.02
N GLN A 31 -5.71 27.38 2.85
CA GLN A 31 -6.45 28.59 2.57
C GLN A 31 -5.93 29.25 1.28
N ALA A 32 -4.62 29.38 1.12
CA ALA A 32 -4.02 29.90 -0.11
C ALA A 32 -4.39 29.07 -1.37
N ILE A 33 -4.55 27.75 -1.25
CA ILE A 33 -4.99 26.86 -2.35
C ILE A 33 -6.46 27.10 -2.71
N ARG A 34 -7.32 27.24 -1.70
CA ARG A 34 -8.75 27.56 -1.89
C ARG A 34 -8.91 28.93 -2.54
N ASP A 35 -8.16 29.92 -2.04
CA ASP A 35 -8.16 31.29 -2.56
C ASP A 35 -7.66 31.36 -4.01
N GLN A 36 -6.84 30.41 -4.44
CA GLN A 36 -6.37 30.28 -5.83
C GLN A 36 -7.32 29.48 -6.74
N GLY A 37 -8.46 29.00 -6.22
CA GLY A 37 -9.54 28.42 -7.02
C GLY A 37 -9.52 26.90 -7.14
N ALA A 38 -8.85 26.19 -6.24
CA ALA A 38 -8.96 24.72 -6.19
C ALA A 38 -10.39 24.28 -5.83
N ASP A 39 -10.87 23.21 -6.47
CA ASP A 39 -12.20 22.64 -6.24
C ASP A 39 -12.27 21.84 -4.92
N LEU A 40 -11.12 21.29 -4.48
CA LEU A 40 -10.95 20.62 -3.19
C LEU A 40 -9.54 20.91 -2.64
N ALA A 41 -9.41 21.06 -1.33
CA ALA A 41 -8.12 21.29 -0.65
C ALA A 41 -7.94 20.38 0.57
N PHE A 42 -6.87 19.59 0.59
CA PHE A 42 -6.59 18.59 1.62
C PHE A 42 -5.27 18.83 2.36
N ASN A 43 -5.31 18.80 3.69
CA ASN A 43 -4.13 18.89 4.54
C ASN A 43 -3.32 17.59 4.42
N HIS A 44 -2.07 17.66 3.94
CA HIS A 44 -1.21 16.48 3.80
C HIS A 44 -0.22 16.31 4.96
N LYS A 45 -0.33 17.11 6.04
CA LYS A 45 0.36 16.85 7.30
C LYS A 45 -0.62 16.35 8.36
N HIS A 46 -0.56 15.05 8.61
CA HIS A 46 -0.90 14.47 9.91
C HIS A 46 0.35 13.77 10.45
N GLU A 47 0.75 14.15 11.67
CA GLU A 47 1.85 13.53 12.42
C GLU A 47 1.39 12.23 13.09
N GLY A 48 2.28 11.23 13.09
CA GLY A 48 1.97 9.80 13.25
C GLY A 48 1.73 9.18 11.87
N TYR A 49 2.01 7.91 11.58
CA TYR A 49 0.94 6.88 11.54
C TYR A 49 1.24 5.77 10.51
N LEU A 50 0.64 4.59 10.72
CA LEU A 50 1.24 3.26 10.48
C LEU A 50 0.58 2.35 9.40
N LYS A 51 1.17 1.15 9.21
CA LYS A 51 0.96 0.11 8.18
C LYS A 51 -0.35 -0.68 8.31
N GLU A 52 -1.01 -0.95 7.18
CA GLU A 52 -2.21 -1.80 7.10
C GLU A 52 -1.85 -3.29 6.94
N ILE A 53 -2.18 -4.13 7.92
CA ILE A 53 -1.93 -5.58 7.88
C ILE A 53 -2.99 -6.32 7.04
N ALA A 54 -4.21 -5.78 6.90
CA ALA A 54 -5.33 -6.48 6.25
C ALA A 54 -5.09 -6.77 4.76
N VAL A 55 -4.62 -5.78 3.99
CA VAL A 55 -4.34 -5.95 2.55
C VAL A 55 -3.15 -6.89 2.35
N GLY A 56 -2.09 -6.75 3.16
CA GLY A 56 -0.93 -7.63 3.11
C GLY A 56 -1.27 -9.09 3.39
N ILE A 57 -2.13 -9.36 4.38
CA ILE A 57 -2.60 -10.72 4.70
C ILE A 57 -3.41 -11.32 3.55
N ALA A 58 -4.34 -10.55 2.97
CA ALA A 58 -5.09 -11.00 1.81
C ALA A 58 -4.15 -11.31 0.64
N ALA A 59 -3.17 -10.44 0.36
CA ALA A 59 -2.18 -10.66 -0.68
C ALA A 59 -1.38 -11.95 -0.50
N VAL A 60 -0.94 -12.25 0.74
CA VAL A 60 -0.25 -13.51 1.06
C VAL A 60 -1.14 -14.71 0.70
N GLN A 61 -2.39 -14.74 1.16
CA GLN A 61 -3.31 -15.84 0.91
C GLN A 61 -3.58 -16.04 -0.59
N LEU A 62 -3.85 -14.96 -1.32
CA LEU A 62 -4.12 -15.02 -2.76
C LEU A 62 -2.89 -15.49 -3.55
N ALA A 63 -1.69 -15.02 -3.18
CA ALA A 63 -0.45 -15.44 -3.81
C ALA A 63 -0.16 -16.93 -3.53
N LYS A 64 -0.35 -17.40 -2.30
CA LYS A 64 -0.20 -18.83 -1.97
C LYS A 64 -1.22 -19.71 -2.68
N ALA A 65 -2.47 -19.28 -2.77
CA ALA A 65 -3.50 -19.98 -3.53
C ALA A 65 -3.17 -20.07 -5.03
N SER A 66 -2.38 -19.12 -5.54
CA SER A 66 -1.88 -19.09 -6.92
C SER A 66 -0.57 -19.87 -7.11
N GLY A 67 -0.10 -20.60 -6.09
CA GLY A 67 1.13 -21.41 -6.15
C GLY A 67 2.42 -20.60 -6.09
N LEU A 68 2.36 -19.32 -5.70
CA LEU A 68 3.53 -18.47 -5.64
C LEU A 68 4.36 -18.72 -4.37
N ARG A 69 5.66 -18.43 -4.48
CA ARG A 69 6.54 -18.24 -3.33
C ARG A 69 6.38 -16.81 -2.81
N VAL A 70 6.14 -16.66 -1.52
CA VAL A 70 5.75 -15.39 -0.90
C VAL A 70 6.75 -14.99 0.17
N ILE A 71 7.23 -13.76 0.06
CA ILE A 71 8.05 -13.08 1.06
C ILE A 71 7.20 -11.95 1.65
N GLY A 72 7.02 -11.93 2.97
CA GLY A 72 6.34 -10.85 3.66
C GLY A 72 7.27 -10.04 4.55
N THR A 73 6.87 -8.81 4.88
CA THR A 73 7.58 -7.99 5.87
C THR A 73 6.64 -7.44 6.94
N ALA A 74 7.11 -7.41 8.19
CA ALA A 74 6.40 -6.80 9.32
C ALA A 74 7.39 -6.10 10.26
N SER A 75 6.90 -5.30 11.21
CA SER A 75 7.72 -4.51 12.13
C SER A 75 7.81 -5.10 13.55
N THR A 76 7.04 -6.14 13.81
CA THR A 76 6.90 -6.79 15.13
C THR A 76 6.93 -8.30 14.96
N GLU A 77 7.36 -9.04 15.98
CA GLU A 77 7.36 -10.51 15.92
C GLU A 77 5.95 -11.08 15.74
N GLN A 78 4.96 -10.46 16.39
CA GLN A 78 3.56 -10.83 16.20
C GLN A 78 3.10 -10.67 14.74
N GLY A 79 3.52 -9.58 14.07
CA GLY A 79 3.22 -9.38 12.65
C GLY A 79 3.95 -10.38 11.74
N LEU A 80 5.19 -10.74 12.07
CA LEU A 80 5.93 -11.77 11.34
C LEU A 80 5.28 -13.14 11.49
N GLN A 81 4.88 -13.50 12.71
CA GLN A 81 4.14 -14.73 12.97
C GLN A 81 2.82 -14.74 12.22
N ALA A 82 2.05 -13.63 12.26
CA ALA A 82 0.80 -13.52 11.51
C ALA A 82 1.01 -13.77 10.02
N ILE A 83 2.04 -13.17 9.40
CA ILE A 83 2.38 -13.38 7.98
C ILE A 83 2.71 -14.86 7.69
N ARG A 84 3.50 -15.51 8.56
CA ARG A 84 3.85 -16.94 8.43
C ARG A 84 2.62 -17.83 8.57
N ASP A 85 1.74 -17.54 9.52
CA ASP A 85 0.49 -18.28 9.75
C ASP A 85 -0.46 -18.20 8.55
N GLN A 86 -0.36 -17.15 7.72
CA GLN A 86 -1.11 -17.03 6.47
C GLN A 86 -0.45 -17.70 5.26
N GLY A 87 0.72 -18.32 5.45
CA GLY A 87 1.37 -19.17 4.46
C GLY A 87 2.56 -18.52 3.73
N ALA A 88 3.05 -17.36 4.17
CA ALA A 88 4.28 -16.81 3.61
C ALA A 88 5.46 -17.78 3.84
N ASP A 89 6.28 -18.00 2.81
CA ASP A 89 7.43 -18.89 2.89
C ASP A 89 8.58 -18.26 3.69
N LEU A 90 8.69 -16.94 3.63
CA LEU A 90 9.67 -16.15 4.38
C LEU A 90 9.04 -14.87 4.92
N ALA A 91 9.51 -14.43 6.09
CA ALA A 91 9.09 -13.19 6.72
C ALA A 91 10.28 -12.43 7.32
N PHE A 92 10.42 -11.16 6.96
CA PHE A 92 11.54 -10.30 7.38
C PHE A 92 11.08 -9.09 8.18
N ASN A 93 11.83 -8.74 9.22
CA ASN A 93 11.58 -7.52 9.98
C ASN A 93 12.11 -6.31 9.23
N HIS A 94 11.24 -5.44 8.70
CA HIS A 94 11.67 -4.26 7.95
C HIS A 94 12.27 -3.15 8.83
N LYS A 95 12.30 -3.32 10.16
CA LYS A 95 13.07 -2.46 11.08
C LYS A 95 14.50 -2.95 11.30
N HIS A 96 14.82 -4.19 10.91
CA HIS A 96 16.16 -4.74 11.08
C HIS A 96 17.12 -4.15 10.04
N GLU A 97 18.31 -3.75 10.49
CA GLU A 97 19.33 -3.26 9.57
C GLU A 97 19.76 -4.37 8.60
N GLY A 98 19.84 -4.07 7.31
CA GLY A 98 20.25 -5.06 6.30
C GLY A 98 19.15 -6.03 5.86
N TYR A 99 17.90 -5.89 6.29
CA TYR A 99 16.79 -6.77 5.88
C TYR A 99 16.64 -6.88 4.35
N LEU A 100 16.92 -5.80 3.59
CA LEU A 100 16.89 -5.82 2.13
C LEU A 100 17.94 -6.78 1.53
N LYS A 101 19.12 -6.85 2.14
CA LYS A 101 20.18 -7.77 1.72
C LYS A 101 19.79 -9.21 2.04
N GLU A 102 19.16 -9.44 3.19
CA GLU A 102 18.63 -10.76 3.55
C GLU A 102 17.54 -11.21 2.56
N ILE A 103 16.62 -10.31 2.18
CA ILE A 103 15.61 -10.58 1.16
C ILE A 103 16.29 -10.93 -0.18
N ALA A 104 17.24 -10.12 -0.63
CA ALA A 104 17.96 -10.35 -1.89
C ALA A 104 18.65 -11.73 -1.91
N ASN A 105 19.35 -12.09 -0.83
CA ASN A 105 20.00 -13.39 -0.67
C ASN A 105 19.01 -14.56 -0.64
N ALA A 106 17.78 -14.31 -0.20
CA ALA A 106 16.73 -15.32 -0.13
C ALA A 106 15.96 -15.48 -1.44
N THR A 107 16.23 -14.68 -2.47
CA THR A 107 15.63 -14.85 -3.81
C THR A 107 16.18 -16.09 -4.51
N VAL A 108 15.37 -16.69 -5.38
CA VAL A 108 15.76 -17.90 -6.12
C VAL A 108 16.94 -17.55 -7.03
N ASN A 109 18.07 -18.23 -6.84
CA ASN A 109 19.32 -18.02 -7.57
C ASN A 109 19.86 -16.57 -7.52
N GLY A 110 19.41 -15.73 -6.57
CA GLY A 110 19.77 -14.32 -6.54
C GLY A 110 19.15 -13.48 -7.67
N GLU A 111 18.12 -13.98 -8.36
CA GLU A 111 17.55 -13.34 -9.55
C GLU A 111 16.68 -12.11 -9.22
N GLY A 112 16.28 -11.92 -7.96
CA GLY A 112 15.37 -10.84 -7.55
C GLY A 112 13.92 -11.29 -7.43
N ILE A 113 13.01 -10.31 -7.34
CA ILE A 113 11.57 -10.48 -7.11
C ILE A 113 10.78 -10.12 -8.37
N ASP A 114 9.90 -11.01 -8.82
CA ASP A 114 9.03 -10.79 -9.99
C ASP A 114 7.94 -9.74 -9.72
N LEU A 115 7.35 -9.74 -8.52
CA LEU A 115 6.23 -8.86 -8.16
C LEU A 115 6.35 -8.38 -6.70
N ILE A 116 6.35 -7.06 -6.50
CA ILE A 116 6.28 -6.41 -5.20
C ILE A 116 4.94 -5.69 -5.08
N LEU A 117 4.21 -5.96 -4.00
CA LEU A 117 2.97 -5.25 -3.66
C LEU A 117 3.28 -4.24 -2.55
N GLU A 118 3.40 -2.97 -2.92
CA GLU A 118 3.96 -1.94 -2.04
C GLU A 118 2.86 -1.13 -1.33
N MET A 119 2.89 -1.15 0.00
CA MET A 119 1.87 -0.56 0.88
C MET A 119 2.26 0.82 1.43
N LEU A 120 3.51 1.23 1.29
CA LEU A 120 4.09 2.47 1.79
C LEU A 120 5.19 2.99 0.84
N ALA A 121 4.80 3.25 -0.41
CA ALA A 121 5.75 3.57 -1.50
C ALA A 121 6.60 4.82 -1.23
N ASN A 122 6.09 5.81 -0.49
CA ASN A 122 6.86 6.99 -0.09
C ASN A 122 8.05 6.68 0.83
N VAL A 123 8.17 5.45 1.33
CA VAL A 123 9.30 4.99 2.14
C VAL A 123 10.13 3.96 1.38
N ASN A 124 9.48 3.00 0.71
CA ASN A 124 10.17 1.78 0.24
C ASN A 124 10.49 1.77 -1.25
N LEU A 125 9.81 2.57 -2.08
CA LEU A 125 9.79 2.36 -3.53
C LEU A 125 11.20 2.29 -4.15
N ASN A 126 12.11 3.19 -3.78
CA ASN A 126 13.48 3.15 -4.33
C ASN A 126 14.27 1.89 -3.94
N SER A 127 14.00 1.34 -2.75
CA SER A 127 14.59 0.07 -2.29
C SER A 127 13.96 -1.12 -3.00
N ASP A 128 12.65 -1.08 -3.26
CA ASP A 128 11.93 -2.13 -3.98
C ASP A 128 12.50 -2.33 -5.39
N LEU A 129 12.84 -1.24 -6.10
CA LEU A 129 13.47 -1.32 -7.42
C LEU A 129 14.81 -2.09 -7.40
N GLN A 130 15.54 -2.04 -6.28
CA GLN A 130 16.80 -2.77 -6.13
C GLN A 130 16.57 -4.28 -5.94
N LEU A 131 15.39 -4.69 -5.47
CA LEU A 131 15.03 -6.09 -5.26
C LEU A 131 14.39 -6.74 -6.49
N LEU A 132 13.90 -5.96 -7.46
CA LEU A 132 13.23 -6.50 -8.63
C LEU A 132 14.13 -7.38 -9.50
N LYS A 133 13.51 -8.40 -10.11
CA LYS A 133 14.11 -9.27 -11.12
C LYS A 133 14.21 -8.57 -12.48
N SER A 134 15.36 -8.70 -13.14
CA SER A 134 15.57 -8.12 -14.47
C SER A 134 14.64 -8.74 -15.52
N GLY A 135 14.15 -7.92 -16.45
CA GLY A 135 13.30 -8.26 -17.59
C GLY A 135 11.81 -8.44 -17.28
N VAL A 136 11.44 -8.75 -16.03
CA VAL A 136 10.05 -9.10 -15.67
C VAL A 136 9.51 -8.41 -14.42
N GLY A 137 10.40 -7.90 -13.55
CA GLY A 137 10.06 -7.39 -12.23
C GLY A 137 9.10 -6.21 -12.26
N ARG A 138 8.14 -6.18 -11.33
CA ARG A 138 7.15 -5.11 -11.19
C ARG A 138 6.92 -4.72 -9.75
N VAL A 139 6.81 -3.42 -9.48
CA VAL A 139 6.21 -2.89 -8.24
C VAL A 139 4.79 -2.42 -8.54
N VAL A 140 3.82 -2.91 -7.77
CA VAL A 140 2.44 -2.42 -7.74
C VAL A 140 2.30 -1.51 -6.52
N VAL A 141 2.10 -0.22 -6.76
CA VAL A 141 1.88 0.79 -5.71
C VAL A 141 0.43 0.75 -5.28
N ILE A 142 0.20 0.24 -4.08
CA ILE A 142 -1.13 0.13 -3.44
C ILE A 142 -1.34 1.24 -2.42
N GLY A 143 -0.29 1.54 -1.63
CA GLY A 143 -0.35 2.54 -0.58
C GLY A 143 0.79 3.55 -0.69
N ASN A 144 0.45 4.83 -0.52
CA ASN A 144 1.40 5.93 -0.55
C ASN A 144 0.89 7.09 0.32
N ARG A 145 1.78 7.73 1.09
CA ARG A 145 1.43 8.83 2.01
C ARG A 145 2.31 10.07 1.84
N GLY A 146 3.10 10.13 0.79
CA GLY A 146 4.03 11.25 0.56
C GLY A 146 4.74 11.15 -0.78
N THR A 147 5.77 11.96 -0.96
CA THR A 147 6.68 11.88 -2.10
C THR A 147 7.91 11.04 -1.74
N ILE A 148 8.59 10.53 -2.76
CA ILE A 148 9.87 9.83 -2.62
C ILE A 148 10.75 10.14 -3.82
N ASP A 149 12.05 10.31 -3.57
CA ASP A 149 13.06 10.35 -4.62
C ASP A 149 13.44 8.91 -5.01
N ILE A 150 13.40 8.63 -6.30
CA ILE A 150 13.82 7.34 -6.85
C ILE A 150 15.01 7.53 -7.80
N ASN A 151 15.80 6.49 -8.00
CA ASN A 151 16.81 6.43 -9.05
C ASN A 151 16.25 5.69 -10.28
N PRO A 152 15.83 6.39 -11.36
CA PRO A 152 15.23 5.74 -12.53
C PRO A 152 16.19 4.82 -13.28
N ARG A 153 17.51 4.95 -13.07
CA ARG A 153 18.50 4.04 -13.66
C ARG A 153 18.29 2.60 -13.21
N LEU A 154 17.71 2.38 -12.03
CA LEU A 154 17.34 1.04 -11.56
C LEU A 154 16.29 0.39 -12.46
N LEU A 155 15.30 1.17 -12.94
CA LEU A 155 14.30 0.69 -13.89
C LEU A 155 14.93 0.37 -15.25
N MET A 156 15.79 1.26 -15.74
CA MET A 156 16.45 1.09 -17.04
C MET A 156 17.37 -0.14 -17.05
N ALA A 157 18.17 -0.32 -16.00
CA ALA A 157 19.15 -1.40 -15.93
C ALA A 157 18.49 -2.79 -15.84
N LYS A 158 17.27 -2.85 -15.32
CA LYS A 158 16.53 -4.09 -15.10
C LYS A 158 15.32 -4.26 -16.00
N GLU A 159 14.99 -3.27 -16.83
CA GLU A 159 13.78 -3.26 -17.67
C GLU A 159 12.48 -3.57 -16.88
N THR A 160 12.34 -2.96 -15.71
CA THR A 160 11.24 -3.24 -14.77
C THR A 160 10.14 -2.19 -14.80
N THR A 161 8.96 -2.53 -14.27
CA THR A 161 7.77 -1.65 -14.28
C THR A 161 7.36 -1.17 -12.87
N ILE A 162 6.88 0.08 -12.78
CA ILE A 162 6.10 0.57 -11.64
C ILE A 162 4.68 0.83 -12.14
N CYS A 163 3.67 0.25 -11.49
CA CYS A 163 2.27 0.55 -11.79
C CYS A 163 1.51 0.92 -10.52
N GLY A 164 0.59 1.88 -10.64
CA GLY A 164 -0.35 2.19 -9.57
C GLY A 164 -1.60 1.31 -9.67
N VAL A 165 -2.24 1.03 -8.54
CA VAL A 165 -3.55 0.40 -8.50
C VAL A 165 -4.49 1.18 -7.59
N THR A 166 -5.74 1.28 -8.00
CA THR A 166 -6.83 1.78 -7.16
C THR A 166 -8.07 0.94 -7.45
N LEU A 167 -8.66 0.38 -6.38
CA LEU A 167 -9.84 -0.46 -6.49
C LEU A 167 -11.03 0.30 -7.09
N PHE A 168 -11.12 1.62 -6.86
CA PHE A 168 -12.22 2.44 -7.33
C PHE A 168 -12.20 2.72 -8.83
N SER A 169 -11.09 2.43 -9.51
CA SER A 169 -11.02 2.52 -10.98
C SER A 169 -11.38 1.23 -11.67
N SER A 170 -11.70 0.16 -10.92
CA SER A 170 -12.07 -1.11 -11.53
C SER A 170 -13.39 -1.01 -12.29
N SER A 171 -13.45 -1.66 -13.45
CA SER A 171 -14.70 -1.80 -14.20
C SER A 171 -15.69 -2.70 -13.46
N GLU A 172 -16.96 -2.65 -13.86
CA GLU A 172 -17.99 -3.54 -13.31
C GLU A 172 -17.62 -5.02 -13.54
N GLU A 173 -17.10 -5.34 -14.71
CA GLU A 173 -16.64 -6.69 -15.05
C GLU A 173 -15.47 -7.12 -14.16
N GLU A 174 -14.51 -6.23 -13.91
CA GLU A 174 -13.40 -6.51 -12.99
C GLU A 174 -13.89 -6.75 -11.56
N PHE A 175 -14.82 -5.92 -11.07
CA PHE A 175 -15.45 -6.13 -9.75
C PHE A 175 -16.18 -7.47 -9.65
N GLN A 176 -16.91 -7.87 -10.69
CA GLN A 176 -17.59 -9.17 -10.74
C GLN A 176 -16.59 -10.32 -10.70
N MET A 177 -15.49 -10.25 -11.45
CA MET A 177 -14.42 -11.25 -11.40
C MET A 177 -13.77 -11.32 -10.01
N ILE A 178 -13.42 -10.17 -9.43
CA ILE A 178 -12.85 -10.09 -8.08
C ILE A 178 -13.80 -10.75 -7.07
N ASN A 179 -15.09 -10.39 -7.10
CA ASN A 179 -16.09 -10.96 -6.20
C ASN A 179 -16.23 -12.47 -6.37
N ALA A 180 -16.31 -12.97 -7.61
CA ALA A 180 -16.38 -14.41 -7.87
C ALA A 180 -15.16 -15.15 -7.32
N TYR A 181 -13.96 -14.60 -7.51
CA TYR A 181 -12.72 -15.18 -6.99
C TYR A 181 -12.68 -15.18 -5.45
N LEU A 182 -13.09 -14.08 -4.82
CA LEU A 182 -13.16 -13.97 -3.36
C LEU A 182 -14.19 -14.93 -2.76
N GLN A 183 -15.39 -15.02 -3.34
CA GLN A 183 -16.44 -15.96 -2.90
C GLN A 183 -15.98 -17.41 -3.02
N HIS A 184 -15.31 -17.76 -4.12
CA HIS A 184 -14.72 -19.08 -4.30
C HIS A 184 -13.67 -19.36 -3.22
N GLY A 185 -12.77 -18.40 -2.96
CA GLY A 185 -11.73 -18.57 -1.94
C GLY A 185 -12.24 -18.67 -0.51
N LEU A 186 -13.31 -17.95 -0.20
CA LEU A 186 -14.02 -18.08 1.08
C LEU A 186 -14.68 -19.46 1.19
N LYS A 187 -15.35 -19.93 0.14
CA LYS A 187 -16.04 -21.23 0.11
C LYS A 187 -15.07 -22.41 0.28
N TYR A 188 -13.93 -22.38 -0.39
CA TYR A 188 -12.93 -23.46 -0.34
C TYR A 188 -11.83 -23.23 0.71
N GLY A 189 -11.91 -22.13 1.45
CA GLY A 189 -11.09 -21.88 2.63
C GLY A 189 -9.64 -21.50 2.37
N TYR A 190 -9.26 -21.13 1.14
CA TYR A 190 -7.93 -20.55 0.87
C TYR A 190 -7.87 -19.03 1.09
N ILE A 191 -9.03 -18.39 1.25
CA ILE A 191 -9.15 -17.02 1.78
C ILE A 191 -9.79 -17.10 3.15
N LYS A 192 -9.07 -16.62 4.17
CA LYS A 192 -9.52 -16.61 5.58
C LYS A 192 -9.27 -15.22 6.14
N PRO A 193 -10.28 -14.33 6.17
CA PRO A 193 -10.11 -12.99 6.73
C PRO A 193 -9.56 -13.06 8.16
N LEU A 194 -8.42 -12.44 8.39
CA LEU A 194 -7.84 -12.33 9.73
C LEU A 194 -8.54 -11.17 10.45
N LEU A 195 -9.43 -11.50 11.37
CA LEU A 195 -10.09 -10.51 12.22
C LEU A 195 -9.15 -10.07 13.34
N GLY A 196 -9.03 -8.75 13.50
CA GLY A 196 -8.38 -8.13 14.65
C GLY A 196 -9.38 -7.84 15.76
N ARG A 197 -9.18 -6.74 16.48
CA ARG A 197 -10.11 -6.32 17.54
C ARG A 197 -11.47 -5.92 16.95
N ILE A 198 -12.52 -6.42 17.60
CA ILE A 198 -13.91 -6.04 17.34
C ILE A 198 -14.30 -4.97 18.35
N TYR A 199 -14.68 -3.80 17.87
CA TYR A 199 -15.11 -2.66 18.67
C TYR A 199 -16.64 -2.55 18.63
N PRO A 200 -17.32 -2.22 19.74
CA PRO A 200 -18.68 -1.69 19.68
C PRO A 200 -18.74 -0.45 18.78
N LEU A 201 -19.89 -0.17 18.15
CA LEU A 201 -20.04 1.01 17.28
C LEU A 201 -19.73 2.32 18.03
N GLU A 202 -20.05 2.37 19.32
CA GLU A 202 -19.78 3.51 20.20
C GLU A 202 -18.28 3.80 20.36
N GLU A 203 -17.42 2.81 20.14
CA GLU A 203 -15.96 2.92 20.20
C GLU A 203 -15.33 3.25 18.83
N ALA A 204 -16.12 3.68 17.83
CA ALA A 204 -15.60 3.96 16.48
C ALA A 204 -14.43 4.95 16.45
N ALA A 205 -14.43 5.98 17.30
CA ALA A 205 -13.34 6.94 17.40
C ALA A 205 -12.04 6.27 17.91
N GLN A 206 -12.16 5.37 18.88
CA GLN A 206 -11.04 4.59 19.39
C GLN A 206 -10.53 3.62 18.32
N ALA A 207 -11.43 2.94 17.62
CA ALA A 207 -11.07 2.05 16.50
C ALA A 207 -10.27 2.78 15.42
N GLN A 208 -10.68 4.02 15.06
CA GLN A 208 -9.92 4.87 14.14
C GLN A 208 -8.53 5.18 14.70
N SER A 209 -8.44 5.64 15.95
CA SER A 209 -7.15 5.92 16.61
C SER A 209 -6.22 4.69 16.61
N ASP A 210 -6.75 3.50 16.87
CA ASP A 210 -5.98 2.25 16.95
C ASP A 210 -5.50 1.74 15.57
N VAL A 211 -6.31 1.88 14.51
CA VAL A 211 -5.85 1.63 13.13
C VAL A 211 -4.64 2.51 12.80
N ILE A 212 -4.69 3.75 13.27
CA ILE A 212 -3.77 4.79 12.88
C ILE A 212 -2.47 4.71 13.71
N SER A 213 -2.56 4.48 15.02
CA SER A 213 -1.45 4.39 15.99
C SER A 213 -0.78 3.01 16.08
N ASN A 214 -1.30 1.99 15.38
CA ASN A 214 -0.76 0.63 15.31
C ASN A 214 -0.31 0.10 16.68
N SER A 215 -1.27 0.01 17.59
CA SER A 215 -1.16 -0.52 18.95
C SER A 215 -0.88 -2.04 19.00
N GLY A 216 -0.17 -2.60 18.00
CA GLY A 216 0.13 -4.03 17.89
C GLY A 216 -1.02 -4.87 17.31
N THR A 217 -2.04 -4.22 16.75
CA THR A 217 -3.24 -4.91 16.27
C THR A 217 -2.97 -5.65 14.97
N CYS A 218 -3.11 -6.97 15.00
CA CYS A 218 -3.02 -7.83 13.83
C CYS A 218 -4.42 -8.11 13.27
N GLY A 219 -4.57 -8.04 11.95
CA GLY A 219 -5.85 -8.29 11.26
C GLY A 219 -6.73 -7.05 11.09
N ARG A 220 -7.92 -7.26 10.53
CA ARG A 220 -8.90 -6.20 10.23
C ARG A 220 -9.65 -5.80 11.51
N LEU A 221 -9.60 -4.52 11.87
CA LEU A 221 -10.46 -4.00 12.94
C LEU A 221 -11.89 -3.86 12.41
N THR A 222 -12.85 -4.27 13.21
CA THR A 222 -14.27 -4.29 12.82
C THR A 222 -15.14 -3.60 13.86
N LEU A 223 -16.21 -2.96 13.40
CA LEU A 223 -17.26 -2.44 14.27
C LEU A 223 -18.40 -3.43 14.34
N LYS A 224 -18.88 -3.70 15.56
CA LYS A 224 -20.10 -4.47 15.82
C LYS A 224 -21.26 -3.49 15.86
N ILE A 225 -22.19 -3.68 14.94
CA ILE A 225 -23.45 -2.94 14.82
C ILE A 225 -24.62 -3.76 15.36
#